data_AF-A0A8I0CA02-F1
#
_entry.id   AF-A0A8I0CA02-F1
#
_cell.length_a   1.000
_cell.length_b   1.000
_cell.length_c   1.000
_cell.angle_alpha   90.00
_cell.angle_beta   90.00
_cell.angle_gamma   90.00
#
_symmetry.space_group_name_H-M   'P 1'
#
loop_
_entity.id
_entity.type
_entity.pdbx_description
1 polymer ?
#
loop_
_entity_poly.entity_id
_entity_poly.type
_entity_poly.pdbx_seq_one_letter_code
_entity_poly.pdbx_strand_id
1 'polypeptide(L)'
;MSYPFPPTVGAYSPWGLVQSATPLGPDAVLVSTPSHGGIRVSGRALSEIPLPLRSTAYSQGGWFEEDCDWAIPYLALGLHRFEAEPGRGERLREAARRTAWTYHRAHAALLGVPADPALAEAIGHQEGR
;
A
#
# COMPACT_ATOMS: atom_id res chain seq x y z
N MET A 1 7.56 -7.71 18.34
CA MET A 1 6.14 -8.06 18.56
C MET A 1 5.64 -8.85 17.36
N SER A 2 4.94 -9.97 17.57
CA SER A 2 4.28 -10.70 16.48
C SER A 2 2.87 -10.15 16.32
N TYR A 3 2.50 -9.70 15.12
CA TYR A 3 1.16 -9.21 14.81
C TYR A 3 0.35 -10.35 14.17
N PRO A 4 -0.73 -10.84 14.82
CA PRO A 4 -1.56 -11.86 14.22
C PRO A 4 -2.18 -11.36 12.91
N PHE A 5 -2.49 -12.30 12.02
CA PHE A 5 -3.21 -12.04 10.78
C PHE A 5 -4.51 -12.85 10.77
N PRO A 6 -5.66 -12.24 10.44
CA PRO A 6 -5.85 -10.81 10.17
C PRO A 6 -5.77 -9.96 11.45
N PRO A 7 -5.42 -8.67 11.34
CA PRO A 7 -5.56 -7.74 12.47
C PRO A 7 -7.05 -7.55 12.81
N THR A 8 -7.36 -7.42 14.10
CA THR A 8 -8.72 -7.17 14.60
C THR A 8 -8.84 -5.78 15.22
N VAL A 9 -10.05 -5.22 15.26
CA VAL A 9 -10.32 -3.97 16.00
C VAL A 9 -9.88 -4.14 17.46
N GLY A 10 -9.20 -3.11 18.01
CA GLY A 10 -8.61 -3.14 19.35
C GLY A 10 -7.25 -3.84 19.45
N ALA A 11 -6.77 -4.50 18.39
CA ALA A 11 -5.39 -4.98 18.33
C ALA A 11 -4.42 -3.83 18.07
N TYR A 12 -3.14 -4.04 18.37
CA TYR A 12 -2.09 -3.10 18.03
C TYR A 12 -1.62 -3.27 16.59
N SER A 13 -1.35 -2.14 15.94
CA SER A 13 -0.59 -2.00 14.69
C SER A 13 0.66 -1.13 14.95
N PRO A 14 1.56 -0.94 13.98
CA PRO A 14 2.68 0.00 14.11
C PRO A 14 2.26 1.43 14.46
N TRP A 15 1.01 1.82 14.13
CA TRP A 15 0.48 3.17 14.37
C TRP A 15 -0.46 3.26 15.58
N GLY A 16 -0.57 2.20 16.38
CA GLY A 16 -1.43 2.16 17.57
C GLY A 16 -2.65 1.25 17.41
N LEU A 17 -3.69 1.52 18.22
CA LEU A 17 -4.88 0.67 18.29
C LEU A 17 -5.69 0.76 16.99
N VAL A 18 -5.98 -0.40 16.41
CA VAL A 18 -6.83 -0.53 15.22
C VAL A 18 -8.27 -0.13 15.58
N GLN A 19 -8.80 0.88 14.90
CA GLN A 19 -10.18 1.35 15.00
C GLN A 19 -11.08 0.73 13.93
N SER A 20 -10.54 0.48 12.74
CA SER A 20 -11.24 -0.22 11.67
C SER A 20 -10.32 -1.23 10.99
N ALA A 21 -10.92 -2.33 10.49
CA ALA A 21 -10.22 -3.36 9.74
C ALA A 21 -11.12 -3.80 8.58
N THR A 22 -10.74 -3.44 7.35
CA THR A 22 -11.50 -3.68 6.12
C THR A 22 -10.73 -4.70 5.27
N PRO A 23 -11.27 -5.90 5.03
CA PRO A 23 -10.65 -6.87 4.13
C PRO A 23 -10.53 -6.31 2.69
N LEU A 24 -9.36 -6.47 2.09
CA LEU A 24 -9.07 -6.15 0.68
C LEU A 24 -8.88 -7.42 -0.17
N GLY A 25 -9.38 -8.55 0.33
CA GLY A 25 -9.15 -9.90 -0.20
C GLY A 25 -8.83 -10.90 0.92
N PRO A 26 -8.42 -12.14 0.58
CA PRO A 26 -8.14 -13.18 1.57
C PRO A 26 -6.89 -12.90 2.41
N ASP A 27 -5.92 -12.17 1.85
CA ASP A 27 -4.57 -12.03 2.41
C ASP A 27 -4.15 -10.56 2.64
N ALA A 28 -5.09 -9.62 2.60
CA ALA A 28 -4.83 -8.19 2.84
C ALA A 28 -5.97 -7.52 3.61
N VAL A 29 -5.62 -6.65 4.56
CA VAL A 29 -6.57 -5.88 5.38
C VAL A 29 -6.09 -4.44 5.46
N LEU A 30 -6.95 -3.49 5.09
CA LEU A 30 -6.76 -2.06 5.37
C LEU A 30 -7.15 -1.80 6.82
N VAL A 31 -6.27 -1.17 7.58
CA VAL A 31 -6.57 -0.74 8.95
C VAL A 31 -6.52 0.78 9.05
N SER A 32 -7.33 1.33 9.96
CA SER A 32 -7.17 2.69 10.44
C SER A 32 -6.94 2.71 11.95
N THR A 33 -6.25 3.73 12.42
CA THR A 33 -5.98 4.06 13.82
C THR A 33 -6.30 5.55 14.06
N PRO A 34 -6.23 6.07 15.29
CA PRO A 34 -6.55 7.48 15.55
C PRO A 34 -5.67 8.48 14.79
N SER A 35 -4.42 8.12 14.47
CA SER A 35 -3.46 9.03 13.81
C SER A 35 -3.16 8.66 12.37
N HIS A 36 -3.13 7.36 12.06
CA HIS A 36 -2.68 6.84 10.77
C HIS A 36 -3.36 5.52 10.41
N GLY A 37 -2.84 4.79 9.43
CA GLY A 37 -3.33 3.49 9.01
C GLY A 37 -2.37 2.82 8.04
N GLY A 38 -2.88 1.79 7.37
CA GLY A 38 -2.12 1.12 6.33
C GLY A 38 -2.67 -0.24 5.98
N ILE A 39 -1.95 -0.94 5.10
CA ILE A 39 -2.30 -2.28 4.67
C ILE A 39 -1.45 -3.30 5.43
N ARG A 40 -2.13 -4.27 6.03
CA ARG A 40 -1.53 -5.49 6.57
C ARG A 40 -1.76 -6.63 5.60
N VAL A 41 -0.69 -7.28 5.14
CA VAL A 41 -0.77 -8.51 4.33
C VAL A 41 -0.42 -9.74 5.16
N SER A 42 -0.89 -10.92 4.77
CA SER A 42 -0.49 -12.19 5.39
C SER A 42 0.98 -12.52 5.10
N GLY A 43 1.57 -13.45 5.87
CA GLY A 43 2.94 -13.91 5.59
C GLY A 43 3.07 -14.57 4.21
N ARG A 44 2.01 -15.23 3.76
CA ARG A 44 1.93 -15.81 2.41
C ARG A 44 1.95 -14.70 1.35
N ALA A 45 1.07 -13.71 1.44
CA ALA A 45 1.04 -12.61 0.48
C ALA A 45 2.34 -11.80 0.48
N LEU A 46 2.97 -11.58 1.64
CA LEU A 46 4.28 -10.95 1.70
C LEU A 46 5.35 -11.73 0.92
N SER A 47 5.26 -13.06 0.89
CA SER A 47 6.17 -13.92 0.11
C SER A 47 5.90 -13.89 -1.40
N GLU A 48 4.69 -13.49 -1.81
CA GLU A 48 4.33 -13.29 -3.23
C GLU A 48 4.81 -11.92 -3.75
N ILE A 49 4.97 -10.93 -2.87
CA ILE A 49 5.57 -9.62 -3.21
C ILE A 49 7.06 -9.80 -3.55
N PRO A 50 7.58 -9.21 -4.64
CA PRO A 50 9.02 -9.23 -4.98
C PRO A 50 9.89 -8.72 -3.83
N LEU A 51 11.05 -9.36 -3.60
CA LEU A 51 11.91 -9.09 -2.45
C LEU A 51 12.23 -7.59 -2.23
N PRO A 52 12.59 -6.80 -3.27
CA PRO A 52 12.88 -5.37 -3.09
C PRO A 52 11.69 -4.53 -2.61
N LEU A 53 10.46 -5.05 -2.75
CA LEU A 53 9.22 -4.36 -2.44
C LEU A 53 8.66 -4.72 -1.05
N ARG A 54 9.26 -5.69 -0.35
CA ARG A 54 8.71 -6.20 0.93
C ARG A 54 8.95 -5.28 2.11
N SER A 55 9.87 -4.34 1.99
CA SER A 55 10.24 -3.41 3.06
C SER A 55 10.77 -2.12 2.48
N THR A 56 10.43 -1.02 3.11
CA THR A 56 10.86 0.34 2.79
C THR A 56 11.19 1.06 4.10
N ALA A 57 11.39 2.38 4.08
CA ALA A 57 11.49 3.17 5.30
C ALA A 57 10.19 3.18 6.13
N TYR A 58 9.02 2.94 5.52
CA TYR A 58 7.71 2.98 6.18
C TYR A 58 6.97 1.63 6.14
N SER A 59 7.64 0.57 5.65
CA SER A 59 7.10 -0.79 5.56
C SER A 59 8.02 -1.82 6.20
N GLN A 60 7.45 -2.64 7.07
CA GLN A 60 8.15 -3.77 7.68
C GLN A 60 7.18 -4.87 8.13
N GLY A 61 7.61 -6.13 7.99
CA GLY A 61 6.88 -7.28 8.54
C GLY A 61 5.49 -7.52 7.93
N GLY A 62 5.25 -6.98 6.72
CA GLY A 62 3.96 -7.03 6.04
C GLY A 62 2.97 -5.95 6.45
N TRP A 63 3.43 -4.89 7.12
CA TRP A 63 2.73 -3.62 7.26
C TRP A 63 3.25 -2.62 6.23
N PHE A 64 2.33 -1.91 5.60
CA PHE A 64 2.59 -0.87 4.60
C PHE A 64 1.79 0.37 4.95
N GLU A 65 2.49 1.48 5.20
CA GLU A 65 1.94 2.78 5.62
C GLU A 65 0.97 3.38 4.58
N GLU A 66 -0.07 4.09 5.04
CA GLU A 66 -1.21 4.52 4.22
C GLU A 66 -0.96 5.69 3.26
N ASP A 67 0.01 6.57 3.54
CA ASP A 67 0.28 7.74 2.71
C ASP A 67 1.14 7.38 1.49
N CYS A 68 2.11 6.48 1.66
CA CYS A 68 3.09 6.16 0.61
C CYS A 68 3.12 4.67 0.21
N ASP A 69 3.22 3.77 1.18
CA ASP A 69 3.58 2.38 0.91
C ASP A 69 2.40 1.48 0.55
N TRP A 70 1.16 1.90 0.86
CA TRP A 70 -0.07 1.14 0.58
C TRP A 70 -0.18 0.70 -0.88
N ALA A 71 0.38 1.51 -1.79
CA ALA A 71 0.38 1.25 -3.21
C ALA A 71 1.15 -0.02 -3.58
N ILE A 72 2.18 -0.39 -2.80
CA ILE A 72 3.03 -1.54 -3.07
C ILE A 72 2.25 -2.86 -3.01
N PRO A 73 1.64 -3.26 -1.88
CA PRO A 73 0.87 -4.50 -1.84
C PRO A 73 -0.39 -4.41 -2.70
N TYR A 74 -0.99 -3.21 -2.86
CA TYR A 74 -2.17 -3.03 -3.69
C TYR A 74 -1.92 -3.37 -5.17
N LEU A 75 -0.79 -2.92 -5.70
CA LEU A 75 -0.35 -3.22 -7.08
C LEU A 75 0.22 -4.64 -7.20
N ALA A 76 1.14 -5.03 -6.31
CA ALA A 76 1.85 -6.31 -6.39
C ALA A 76 0.91 -7.52 -6.31
N LEU A 77 -0.15 -7.43 -5.48
CA LEU A 77 -1.11 -8.51 -5.26
C LEU A 77 -2.38 -8.35 -6.10
N GLY A 78 -2.48 -7.27 -6.88
CA GLY A 78 -3.65 -6.96 -7.70
C GLY A 78 -4.93 -6.79 -6.89
N LEU A 79 -4.88 -6.09 -5.75
CA LEU A 79 -6.01 -6.01 -4.79
C LEU A 79 -7.27 -5.37 -5.37
N HIS A 80 -7.13 -4.50 -6.37
CA HIS A 80 -8.26 -3.92 -7.13
C HIS A 80 -9.27 -4.95 -7.67
N ARG A 81 -8.85 -6.21 -7.88
CA ARG A 81 -9.74 -7.28 -8.36
C ARG A 81 -10.73 -7.78 -7.31
N PHE A 82 -10.48 -7.48 -6.03
CA PHE A 82 -11.35 -7.87 -4.91
C PHE A 82 -12.35 -6.78 -4.55
N GLU A 83 -12.27 -5.62 -5.19
CA GLU A 83 -13.23 -4.54 -5.01
C GLU A 83 -14.60 -4.94 -5.54
N ALA A 84 -15.65 -4.73 -4.74
CA ALA A 84 -17.01 -5.11 -5.09
C ALA A 84 -17.50 -4.38 -6.35
N GLU A 85 -17.06 -3.13 -6.52
CA GLU A 85 -17.34 -2.32 -7.70
C GLU A 85 -16.09 -2.22 -8.58
N PRO A 86 -16.10 -2.79 -9.81
CA PRO A 86 -14.94 -2.73 -10.70
C PRO A 86 -14.48 -1.30 -11.00
N GLY A 87 -15.41 -0.35 -11.09
CA GLY A 87 -15.09 1.06 -11.28
C GLY A 87 -14.33 1.66 -10.09
N ARG A 88 -14.61 1.24 -8.86
CA ARG A 88 -13.84 1.63 -7.67
C ARG A 88 -12.45 1.01 -7.70
N GLY A 89 -12.35 -0.28 -8.07
CA GLY A 89 -11.09 -0.99 -8.21
C GLY A 89 -10.11 -0.30 -9.14
N GLU A 90 -10.56 0.08 -10.35
CA GLU A 90 -9.67 0.74 -11.31
C GLU A 90 -9.26 2.15 -10.86
N ARG A 91 -10.16 2.92 -10.23
CA ARG A 91 -9.79 4.22 -9.65
C ARG A 91 -8.72 4.10 -8.56
N LEU A 92 -8.84 3.12 -7.69
CA LEU A 92 -7.86 2.87 -6.64
C LEU A 92 -6.54 2.32 -7.20
N ARG A 93 -6.60 1.50 -8.26
CA ARG A 93 -5.41 1.04 -8.96
C ARG A 93 -4.64 2.20 -9.58
N GLU A 94 -5.35 3.14 -10.20
CA GLU A 94 -4.75 4.35 -10.75
C GLU A 94 -4.18 5.24 -9.63
N ALA A 95 -4.89 5.42 -8.52
CA ALA A 95 -4.36 6.12 -7.34
C ALA A 95 -3.07 5.45 -6.81
N ALA A 96 -3.02 4.12 -6.73
CA ALA A 96 -1.84 3.37 -6.30
C ALA A 96 -0.67 3.58 -7.26
N ARG A 97 -0.89 3.61 -8.59
CA ARG A 97 0.15 3.91 -9.58
C ARG A 97 0.76 5.28 -9.33
N ARG A 98 -0.08 6.29 -9.08
CA ARG A 98 0.38 7.66 -8.78
C ARG A 98 1.16 7.72 -7.48
N THR A 99 0.67 7.11 -6.41
CA THR A 99 1.39 7.06 -5.13
C THR A 99 2.74 6.35 -5.27
N ALA A 100 2.79 5.18 -5.92
CA ALA A 100 4.04 4.46 -6.15
C ALA A 100 5.04 5.30 -6.96
N TRP A 101 4.57 6.02 -7.99
CA TRP A 101 5.42 6.92 -8.77
C TRP A 101 5.94 8.11 -7.94
N THR A 102 5.07 8.74 -7.16
CA THR A 102 5.43 9.92 -6.35
C THR A 102 6.43 9.57 -5.26
N TYR A 103 6.19 8.49 -4.50
CA TYR A 103 6.96 8.18 -3.29
C TYR A 103 8.00 7.06 -3.48
N HIS A 104 7.86 6.22 -4.50
CA HIS A 104 8.70 5.03 -4.70
C HIS A 104 9.04 4.75 -6.17
N ARG A 105 9.63 5.71 -6.89
CA ARG A 105 9.97 5.58 -8.33
C ARG A 105 10.66 4.27 -8.72
N ALA A 106 11.64 3.83 -7.91
CA ALA A 106 12.32 2.56 -8.15
C ALA A 106 11.38 1.34 -8.01
N HIS A 107 10.45 1.36 -7.06
CA HIS A 107 9.44 0.32 -6.88
C HIS A 107 8.36 0.38 -7.95
N ALA A 108 7.97 1.58 -8.39
CA ALA A 108 7.00 1.79 -9.47
C ALA A 108 7.43 1.05 -10.75
N ALA A 109 8.72 1.11 -11.11
CA ALA A 109 9.26 0.37 -12.25
C ALA A 109 9.14 -1.15 -12.08
N LEU A 110 9.43 -1.69 -10.89
CA LEU A 110 9.28 -3.11 -10.58
C LEU A 110 7.82 -3.57 -10.57
N LEU A 111 6.89 -2.66 -10.30
CA LEU A 111 5.44 -2.88 -10.32
C LEU A 111 4.82 -2.70 -11.72
N GLY A 112 5.63 -2.41 -12.74
CA GLY A 112 5.15 -2.16 -14.09
C GLY A 112 4.35 -0.87 -14.24
N VAL A 113 4.54 0.08 -13.32
CA VAL A 113 3.96 1.43 -13.43
C VAL A 113 4.83 2.21 -14.42
N PRO A 114 4.27 2.67 -15.57
CA PRO A 114 5.04 3.46 -16.52
C PRO A 114 5.44 4.79 -15.88
N ALA A 115 6.57 5.33 -16.32
CA ALA A 115 6.89 6.72 -16.01
C ALA A 115 5.77 7.60 -16.54
N ASP A 116 5.24 8.47 -15.69
CA ASP A 116 4.24 9.47 -16.07
C ASP A 116 4.95 10.82 -16.27
N PRO A 117 5.12 11.28 -17.52
CA PRO A 117 5.77 12.56 -17.80
C PRO A 117 5.02 13.75 -17.19
N ALA A 118 3.69 13.70 -17.10
CA ALA A 118 2.89 14.78 -16.54
C ALA A 118 3.08 14.89 -15.02
N LEU A 119 3.24 13.76 -14.31
CA LEU A 119 3.61 13.76 -12.89
C LEU A 119 5.07 14.15 -12.67
N ALA A 120 5.97 13.82 -13.60
CA ALA A 120 7.37 14.23 -13.53
C ALA A 120 7.53 15.76 -13.60
N GLU A 121 6.76 16.44 -14.47
CA GLU A 121 6.76 17.90 -14.61
C GLU A 121 6.16 18.61 -13.38
N ALA A 122 5.07 18.09 -12.81
CA ALA A 122 4.41 18.67 -11.64
C ALA A 122 5.31 18.68 -10.39
N ILE A 123 6.14 17.65 -10.21
CA ILE A 123 7.07 17.53 -9.07
C ILE A 123 8.34 18.36 -9.29
N GLY A 124 8.84 18.45 -10.53
CA GLY A 124 10.01 19.28 -10.87
C GLY A 124 9.83 20.77 -10.53
N HIS A 125 8.59 21.26 -10.49
CA HIS A 125 8.28 22.61 -10.02
C HIS A 125 8.26 22.79 -8.49
N GLN A 126 8.20 21.70 -7.71
CA GLN A 126 8.22 21.76 -6.23
C GLN A 126 9.63 21.66 -5.63
N GLU A 127 10.60 21.07 -6.33
CA GLU A 127 12.00 20.99 -5.86
C GLU A 127 12.86 22.22 -6.23
N GLY A 128 12.26 23.21 -6.90
CA GLY A 128 12.93 24.43 -7.37
C GLY A 128 12.51 25.72 -6.66
N ARG A 129 12.17 25.68 -5.36
CA ARG A 129 11.83 26.89 -4.60
C ARG A 129 12.41 26.89 -3.20
#